data_AF-A0AAV9F5T4-F1
#
_entry.id   AF-A0AAV9F5T4-F1
#
_cell.length_a   1.000
_cell.length_b   1.000
_cell.length_c   1.000
_cell.angle_alpha   90.00
_cell.angle_beta   90.00
_cell.angle_gamma   90.00
#
_symmetry.space_group_name_H-M   'P 1'
#
loop_
_entity.id
_entity.type
_entity.pdbx_description
1 polymer ?
#
loop_
_entity_poly.entity_id
_entity_poly.type
_entity_poly.pdbx_seq_one_letter_code
_entity_poly.pdbx_strand_id
1 'polypeptide(L)'
;MPERPVNFYIKVPKESVPAEDKMQFIPTRLNCTGIPDLSFMSEASDDNGKTKTPYLKYLIGFVSAVGLVEIICIGIGWLYIILYHQGGEVVDMGYLALAMGFRRFTYTELKTATGNFQEETGRGGFGIVYKGVLEDDQMVAVKRLEGVSSRRS
;
A
#
# COMPACT_ATOMS: atom_id res chain seq x y z
N MET A 1 -60.06 -11.73 42.06
CA MET A 1 -59.78 -10.27 42.15
C MET A 1 -58.39 -10.02 41.58
N PRO A 2 -58.21 -8.91 40.84
CA PRO A 2 -57.34 -8.83 39.67
C PRO A 2 -55.85 -8.57 39.99
N GLU A 3 -54.99 -8.94 39.05
CA GLU A 3 -53.56 -8.62 39.04
C GLU A 3 -53.37 -7.09 39.10
N ARG A 4 -52.58 -6.62 40.07
CA ARG A 4 -52.21 -5.20 40.16
C ARG A 4 -50.92 -4.98 39.37
N PRO A 5 -50.91 -4.13 38.33
CA PRO A 5 -49.68 -3.80 37.64
C PRO A 5 -48.76 -2.97 38.56
N VAL A 6 -47.48 -3.35 38.62
CA VAL A 6 -46.45 -2.62 39.36
C VAL A 6 -45.97 -1.48 38.47
N ASN A 7 -46.39 -0.25 38.77
CA ASN A 7 -45.91 0.93 38.07
C ASN A 7 -44.58 1.39 38.68
N PHE A 8 -43.51 1.36 37.88
CA PHE A 8 -42.22 1.94 38.22
C PHE A 8 -42.22 3.43 37.88
N TYR A 9 -42.07 4.27 38.90
CA TYR A 9 -41.92 5.72 38.73
C TYR A 9 -40.50 6.13 39.07
N ILE A 10 -39.78 6.68 38.09
CA ILE A 10 -38.47 7.30 38.29
C ILE A 10 -38.70 8.70 38.84
N LYS A 11 -38.16 8.97 40.03
CA LYS A 11 -38.26 10.28 40.70
C LYS A 11 -37.14 11.18 40.17
N VAL A 12 -37.49 12.08 39.25
CA VAL A 12 -36.57 13.08 38.70
C VAL A 12 -36.57 14.33 39.60
N PRO A 13 -35.42 14.96 39.89
CA PRO A 13 -35.36 16.21 40.65
C PRO A 13 -36.19 17.33 40.00
N LYS A 14 -36.91 18.09 40.82
CA LYS A 14 -37.72 19.26 40.40
C LYS A 14 -36.94 20.55 40.67
N GLU A 15 -36.24 21.05 39.66
CA GLU A 15 -35.80 22.45 39.43
C GLU A 15 -34.80 22.37 38.28
N SER A 16 -34.94 23.01 37.11
CA SER A 16 -35.66 24.21 36.74
C SER A 16 -36.27 24.07 35.34
N VAL A 17 -37.57 24.33 35.25
CA VAL A 17 -38.35 24.51 34.02
C VAL A 17 -38.14 25.94 33.49
N PRO A 18 -38.08 26.13 32.16
CA PRO A 18 -39.02 27.04 31.48
C PRO A 18 -39.80 26.19 30.44
N ALA A 19 -41.11 25.94 30.49
CA ALA A 19 -42.27 26.84 30.50
C ALA A 19 -42.05 27.99 29.50
N GLU A 20 -42.68 28.07 28.34
CA GLU A 20 -43.80 27.38 27.69
C GLU A 20 -43.45 27.39 26.18
N ASP A 21 -43.94 26.48 25.33
CA ASP A 21 -45.18 26.71 24.60
C ASP A 21 -45.63 25.45 23.86
N LYS A 22 -46.94 25.30 23.75
CA LYS A 22 -47.65 24.17 23.16
C LYS A 22 -47.65 24.25 21.64
N MET A 23 -47.37 23.11 21.02
CA MET A 23 -47.67 22.70 19.65
C MET A 23 -48.88 23.40 18.99
N GLN A 24 -48.67 24.06 17.84
CA GLN A 24 -49.66 24.14 16.77
C GLN A 24 -49.04 23.70 15.44
N PHE A 25 -49.57 22.59 14.93
CA PHE A 25 -49.44 22.14 13.55
C PHE A 25 -50.17 23.16 12.64
N ILE A 26 -49.41 23.90 11.83
CA ILE A 26 -49.91 24.66 10.67
C ILE A 26 -49.07 24.16 9.47
N PRO A 27 -49.67 23.79 8.33
CA PRO A 27 -48.98 23.00 7.32
C PRO A 27 -47.90 23.86 6.65
N THR A 28 -46.64 23.63 6.98
CA THR A 28 -45.55 24.26 6.24
C THR A 28 -45.49 23.60 4.88
N ARG A 29 -46.02 24.30 3.87
CA ARG A 29 -45.78 24.02 2.45
C ARG A 29 -44.28 24.19 2.17
N LEU A 30 -43.46 23.18 2.46
CA LEU A 30 -42.10 23.10 1.91
C LEU A 30 -42.22 22.61 0.48
N ASN A 31 -42.10 23.56 -0.43
CA ASN A 31 -42.03 23.32 -1.85
C ASN A 31 -40.76 22.53 -2.16
N CYS A 32 -40.92 21.40 -2.82
CA CYS A 32 -39.85 20.48 -3.15
C CYS A 32 -39.12 20.93 -4.42
N THR A 33 -37.82 21.22 -4.33
CA THR A 33 -36.89 21.07 -5.45
C THR A 33 -35.47 20.89 -4.93
N GLY A 34 -34.88 19.72 -5.19
CA GLY A 34 -33.46 19.47 -4.98
C GLY A 34 -33.18 18.17 -4.22
N ILE A 35 -33.01 17.08 -4.97
CA ILE A 35 -32.54 15.76 -4.54
C ILE A 35 -31.17 15.90 -3.83
N PRO A 36 -30.81 15.04 -2.85
CA PRO A 36 -29.47 15.03 -2.29
C PRO A 36 -28.49 14.47 -3.33
N ASP A 37 -27.70 15.33 -3.96
CA ASP A 37 -26.57 14.87 -4.77
C ASP A 37 -25.33 14.77 -3.89
N LEU A 38 -24.81 13.55 -3.86
CA LEU A 38 -23.63 13.12 -3.14
C LEU A 38 -22.39 13.58 -3.92
N SER A 39 -22.19 14.88 -4.04
CA SER A 39 -20.99 15.44 -4.67
C SER A 39 -20.11 16.10 -3.62
N PHE A 40 -19.02 15.39 -3.34
CA PHE A 40 -17.66 15.93 -3.24
C PHE A 40 -17.54 17.43 -3.57
N MET A 41 -17.81 18.32 -2.60
CA MET A 41 -17.55 19.75 -2.75
C MET A 41 -16.21 20.08 -2.09
N SER A 42 -15.18 19.96 -2.91
CA SER A 42 -14.02 20.83 -2.82
C SER A 42 -14.51 22.26 -3.01
N GLU A 43 -14.60 23.05 -1.94
CA GLU A 43 -14.81 24.50 -2.09
C GLU A 43 -13.84 25.26 -1.18
N ALA A 44 -12.70 25.59 -1.78
CA ALA A 44 -12.01 26.82 -1.43
C ALA A 44 -12.82 27.97 -2.04
N SER A 45 -13.76 28.54 -1.28
CA SER A 45 -14.17 29.92 -1.54
C SER A 45 -14.72 30.63 -0.31
N ASP A 46 -14.19 31.84 -0.20
CA ASP A 46 -14.73 33.04 0.40
C ASP A 46 -16.27 33.09 0.32
N ASP A 47 -16.94 33.16 1.48
CA ASP A 47 -18.10 34.04 1.62
C ASP A 47 -18.39 34.39 3.09
N ASN A 48 -18.88 35.61 3.17
CA ASN A 48 -19.13 36.53 4.24
C ASN A 48 -20.16 36.04 5.28
N GLY A 49 -19.79 36.11 6.56
CA GLY A 49 -20.76 36.31 7.63
C GLY A 49 -21.45 35.08 8.24
N LYS A 50 -20.70 34.13 8.84
CA LYS A 50 -21.11 33.42 10.08
C LYS A 50 -19.87 33.12 10.92
N THR A 51 -19.95 33.40 12.22
CA THR A 51 -18.87 33.34 13.22
C THR A 51 -18.08 32.02 13.20
N LYS A 52 -16.97 31.98 12.44
CA LYS A 52 -16.04 30.84 12.43
C LYS A 52 -15.16 30.93 13.68
N THR A 53 -15.28 29.96 14.58
CA THR A 53 -14.34 29.79 15.69
C THR A 53 -12.93 29.59 15.11
N PRO A 54 -11.87 30.15 15.75
CA PRO A 54 -10.51 30.06 15.23
C PRO A 54 -10.08 28.60 14.99
N TYR A 55 -10.61 27.66 15.77
CA TYR A 55 -10.35 26.23 15.68
C TYR A 55 -10.71 25.58 14.33
N LEU A 56 -11.79 26.02 13.67
CA LEU A 56 -12.24 25.43 12.40
C LEU A 56 -11.20 25.60 11.28
N LYS A 57 -10.47 26.73 11.30
CA LYS A 57 -9.40 27.01 10.33
C LYS A 57 -8.21 26.06 10.50
N TYR A 58 -7.83 25.77 11.75
CA TYR A 58 -6.74 24.84 12.06
C TYR A 58 -7.09 23.38 11.72
N LEU A 59 -8.34 22.98 11.98
CA LEU A 59 -8.80 21.62 11.69
C LEU A 59 -8.74 21.31 10.18
N ILE A 60 -9.19 22.25 9.34
CA ILE A 60 -9.14 22.10 7.87
C ILE A 60 -7.70 22.03 7.37
N GLY A 61 -6.81 22.86 7.92
CA GLY A 61 -5.38 22.81 7.58
C GLY A 61 -4.72 21.48 7.94
N PHE A 62 -5.06 20.91 9.09
CA PHE A 62 -4.52 19.63 9.54
C PHE A 62 -4.96 18.46 8.66
N VAL A 63 -6.25 18.37 8.33
CA VAL A 63 -6.79 17.30 7.47
C VAL A 63 -6.16 17.33 6.08
N SER A 64 -5.98 18.54 5.51
CA SER A 64 -5.31 18.71 4.23
C SER A 64 -3.84 18.26 4.27
N ALA A 65 -3.12 18.62 5.33
CA ALA A 65 -1.72 18.23 5.50
C ALA A 65 -1.55 16.71 5.64
N VAL A 66 -2.38 16.06 6.45
CA VAL A 66 -2.36 14.59 6.61
C VAL A 66 -2.69 13.89 5.30
N GLY A 67 -3.68 14.38 4.56
CA GLY A 67 -4.04 13.82 3.25
C GLY A 67 -2.90 13.87 2.23
N LEU A 68 -2.17 14.99 2.14
CA LEU A 68 -1.02 15.12 1.25
C LEU A 68 0.11 14.15 1.63
N VAL A 69 0.38 14.01 2.93
CA VAL A 69 1.40 13.08 3.43
C VAL A 69 1.04 11.64 3.06
N GLU A 70 -0.19 11.21 3.29
CA GLU A 70 -0.65 9.86 2.93
C GLU A 70 -0.59 9.60 1.42
N ILE A 71 -1.01 10.56 0.59
CA ILE A 71 -0.92 10.43 -0.87
C ILE A 71 0.55 10.28 -1.32
N ILE A 72 1.46 11.04 -0.73
CA ILE A 72 2.89 10.94 -1.02
C ILE A 72 3.43 9.59 -0.54
N CYS A 73 3.09 9.14 0.66
CA CYS A 73 3.52 7.85 1.21
C CYS A 73 3.00 6.67 0.37
N ILE A 74 1.75 6.71 -0.06
CA ILE A 74 1.15 5.69 -0.93
C ILE A 74 1.79 5.75 -2.31
N GLY A 75 1.97 6.93 -2.89
CA GLY A 75 2.61 7.10 -4.20
C GLY A 75 4.05 6.60 -4.20
N ILE A 76 4.85 6.98 -3.21
CA ILE A 76 6.22 6.49 -3.02
C ILE A 76 6.21 4.99 -2.74
N GLY A 77 5.32 4.48 -1.89
CA GLY A 77 5.22 3.06 -1.59
C GLY A 77 4.87 2.22 -2.82
N TRP A 78 3.94 2.69 -3.66
CA TRP A 78 3.57 2.06 -4.91
C TRP A 78 4.68 2.14 -5.96
N LEU A 79 5.33 3.31 -6.12
CA LEU A 79 6.50 3.46 -6.98
C LEU A 79 7.65 2.57 -6.52
N TYR A 80 7.88 2.53 -5.21
CA TYR A 80 8.86 1.66 -4.59
C TYR A 80 8.50 0.22 -4.89
N ILE A 81 7.26 -0.25 -4.68
CA ILE A 81 6.86 -1.61 -5.02
C ILE A 81 7.03 -1.91 -6.52
N ILE A 82 6.65 -1.02 -7.43
CA ILE A 82 6.77 -1.26 -8.87
C ILE A 82 8.25 -1.34 -9.29
N LEU A 83 9.08 -0.41 -8.82
CA LEU A 83 10.51 -0.36 -9.15
C LEU A 83 11.30 -1.46 -8.41
N TYR A 84 10.89 -1.80 -7.20
CA TYR A 84 11.54 -2.78 -6.34
C TYR A 84 11.13 -4.22 -6.70
N HIS A 85 9.88 -4.47 -7.06
CA HIS A 85 9.40 -5.81 -7.41
C HIS A 85 10.00 -6.32 -8.72
N GLN A 86 10.31 -5.44 -9.66
CA GLN A 86 11.04 -5.81 -10.88
C GLN A 86 12.57 -5.61 -10.74
N GLY A 87 12.99 -4.80 -9.78
CA GLY A 87 14.39 -4.45 -9.53
C GLY A 87 15.13 -5.33 -8.53
N GLY A 88 14.44 -6.12 -7.70
CA GLY A 88 15.09 -6.99 -6.72
C GLY A 88 16.04 -8.01 -7.35
N GLU A 89 15.78 -8.46 -8.58
CA GLU A 89 16.68 -9.38 -9.29
C GLU A 89 17.65 -8.64 -10.23
N VAL A 90 17.27 -7.47 -10.77
CA VAL A 90 18.06 -6.74 -11.79
C VAL A 90 19.00 -5.69 -11.17
N VAL A 91 18.54 -4.97 -10.14
CA VAL A 91 19.29 -3.93 -9.41
C VAL A 91 20.24 -4.58 -8.41
N ASP A 92 19.83 -5.66 -7.73
CA ASP A 92 20.68 -6.40 -6.79
C ASP A 92 21.83 -7.09 -7.52
N MET A 93 21.55 -7.77 -8.63
CA MET A 93 22.59 -8.33 -9.51
C MET A 93 23.54 -7.24 -10.04
N GLY A 94 23.06 -6.03 -10.30
CA GLY A 94 23.87 -4.90 -10.79
C GLY A 94 24.79 -4.34 -9.70
N TYR A 95 24.25 -4.10 -8.51
CA TYR A 95 25.00 -3.65 -7.34
C TYR A 95 25.97 -4.72 -6.84
N LEU A 96 25.60 -5.99 -6.86
CA LEU A 96 26.44 -7.12 -6.48
C LEU A 96 27.60 -7.33 -7.46
N ALA A 97 27.37 -7.18 -8.76
CA ALA A 97 28.46 -7.19 -9.74
C ALA A 97 29.45 -6.03 -9.52
N LEU A 98 28.96 -4.84 -9.16
CA LEU A 98 29.80 -3.67 -8.85
C LEU A 98 30.53 -3.81 -7.50
N ALA A 99 29.87 -4.32 -6.47
CA ALA A 99 30.41 -4.44 -5.12
C ALA A 99 31.41 -5.60 -4.98
N MET A 100 31.21 -6.69 -5.72
CA MET A 100 31.97 -7.93 -5.55
C MET A 100 32.97 -8.20 -6.68
N GLY A 101 33.04 -7.35 -7.70
CA GLY A 101 33.99 -7.49 -8.81
C GLY A 101 33.77 -8.73 -9.69
N PHE A 102 32.62 -9.40 -9.58
CA PHE A 102 32.29 -10.54 -10.42
C PHE A 102 31.83 -10.10 -11.80
N ARG A 103 32.55 -10.53 -12.85
CA ARG A 103 32.14 -10.38 -14.24
C ARG A 103 30.95 -11.31 -14.53
N ARG A 104 29.90 -10.77 -15.16
CA ARG A 104 28.80 -11.61 -15.65
C ARG A 104 29.17 -12.23 -16.99
N PHE A 105 28.92 -13.53 -17.10
CA PHE A 105 29.14 -14.31 -18.31
C PHE A 105 27.80 -14.68 -18.94
N THR A 106 27.69 -14.52 -20.25
CA THR A 106 26.49 -14.97 -20.96
C THR A 106 26.50 -16.50 -21.09
N TYR A 107 25.33 -17.12 -21.19
CA TYR A 107 25.26 -18.57 -21.38
C TYR A 107 25.99 -19.02 -22.66
N THR A 108 25.90 -18.22 -23.73
CA THR A 108 26.61 -18.46 -24.99
C THR A 108 28.12 -18.44 -24.80
N GLU A 109 28.64 -17.49 -24.04
CA GLU A 109 30.07 -17.39 -23.73
C GLU A 109 30.54 -18.59 -22.91
N LEU A 110 29.82 -18.98 -21.85
CA LEU A 110 30.12 -20.17 -21.07
C LEU A 110 30.03 -21.46 -21.90
N LYS A 111 29.05 -21.54 -22.80
CA LYS A 111 28.86 -22.67 -23.72
C LYS A 111 30.03 -22.79 -24.69
N THR A 112 30.49 -21.68 -25.27
CA THR A 112 31.68 -21.67 -26.13
C THR A 112 32.93 -22.03 -25.34
N ALA A 113 33.10 -21.44 -24.15
CA ALA A 113 34.26 -21.67 -23.29
C ALA A 113 34.39 -23.13 -22.85
N THR A 114 33.28 -23.82 -22.61
CA THR A 114 33.24 -25.24 -22.19
C THR A 114 33.11 -26.22 -23.36
N GLY A 115 33.16 -25.74 -24.61
CA GLY A 115 32.96 -26.57 -25.79
C GLY A 115 31.61 -27.29 -25.79
N ASN A 116 30.52 -26.60 -25.48
CA ASN A 116 29.18 -27.19 -25.28
C ASN A 116 29.06 -28.10 -24.05
N PHE A 117 29.78 -27.82 -22.96
CA PHE A 117 29.75 -28.62 -21.72
C PHE A 117 30.14 -30.09 -21.95
N GLN A 118 31.22 -30.32 -22.72
CA GLN A 118 31.67 -31.68 -23.06
C GLN A 118 32.61 -32.31 -22.01
N GLU A 119 33.50 -31.53 -21.40
CA GLU A 119 34.50 -32.04 -20.46
C GLU A 119 34.04 -31.83 -19.01
N GLU A 120 33.51 -32.90 -18.40
CA GLU A 120 33.11 -32.92 -16.99
C GLU A 120 34.31 -33.11 -16.07
N THR A 121 34.56 -32.13 -15.21
CA THR A 121 35.63 -32.18 -14.20
C THR A 121 35.13 -32.77 -12.88
N GLY A 122 33.83 -32.66 -12.59
CA GLY A 122 33.26 -33.23 -11.37
C GLY A 122 31.74 -33.08 -11.27
N ARG A 123 31.10 -33.98 -10.53
CA ARG A 123 29.65 -33.97 -10.31
C ARG A 123 29.34 -34.11 -8.82
N GLY A 124 28.33 -33.37 -8.34
CA GLY A 124 27.86 -33.44 -6.96
C GLY A 124 26.38 -33.10 -6.84
N GLY A 125 25.86 -33.05 -5.61
CA GLY A 125 24.42 -32.81 -5.35
C GLY A 125 23.89 -31.46 -5.84
N PHE A 126 24.77 -30.50 -6.12
CA PHE A 126 24.42 -29.19 -6.64
C PHE A 126 24.54 -29.09 -8.16
N GLY A 127 24.96 -30.16 -8.85
CA GLY A 127 25.13 -30.18 -10.31
C GLY A 127 26.52 -30.60 -10.78
N ILE A 128 26.87 -30.22 -12.01
CA ILE A 128 28.05 -30.69 -12.74
C ILE A 128 29.00 -29.53 -12.98
N VAL A 129 30.30 -29.76 -12.83
CA VAL A 129 31.39 -28.82 -13.08
C VAL A 129 32.06 -29.22 -14.38
N TYR A 130 32.17 -28.28 -15.30
CA TYR A 130 32.81 -28.44 -16.60
C TYR A 130 34.09 -27.61 -16.67
N LYS A 131 35.10 -28.13 -17.36
CA LYS A 131 36.28 -27.33 -17.69
C LYS A 131 35.95 -26.39 -18.85
N GLY A 132 36.47 -25.17 -18.80
CA GLY A 132 36.37 -24.24 -19.92
C GLY A 132 37.56 -23.30 -20.02
N VAL A 133 37.71 -22.68 -21.19
CA VAL A 133 38.69 -21.63 -21.47
C VAL A 133 37.93 -20.45 -22.08
N LEU A 134 38.03 -19.28 -21.47
CA LEU A 134 37.38 -18.06 -21.98
C LEU A 134 38.11 -17.50 -23.20
N GLU A 135 37.49 -16.53 -23.89
CA GLU A 135 38.11 -15.82 -25.01
C GLU A 135 39.41 -15.09 -24.60
N ASP A 136 39.53 -14.71 -23.34
CA ASP A 136 40.73 -14.11 -22.75
C ASP A 136 41.84 -15.15 -22.40
N ASP A 137 41.75 -16.39 -22.90
CA ASP A 137 42.63 -17.53 -22.62
C ASP A 137 42.69 -17.95 -21.13
N GLN A 138 41.72 -17.51 -20.34
CA GLN A 138 41.63 -17.83 -18.93
C GLN A 138 40.98 -19.21 -18.73
N MET A 139 41.70 -20.13 -18.09
CA MET A 139 41.14 -21.42 -17.65
C MET A 139 40.16 -21.22 -16.49
N VAL A 140 38.97 -21.82 -16.63
CA VAL A 140 37.88 -21.73 -15.64
C VAL A 140 37.20 -23.08 -15.42
N ALA A 141 36.49 -23.17 -14.30
CA ALA A 141 35.57 -24.26 -14.00
C ALA A 141 34.14 -23.72 -13.96
N VAL A 142 33.28 -24.20 -14.84
CA VAL A 142 31.88 -23.76 -14.96
C VAL A 142 30.98 -24.76 -14.26
N LYS A 143 30.38 -24.36 -13.13
CA LYS A 143 29.41 -25.18 -12.40
C LYS A 143 28.00 -24.94 -12.92
N ARG A 144 27.40 -25.95 -13.53
CA ARG A 144 26.02 -25.97 -13.98
C ARG A 144 25.14 -26.59 -12.91
N LEU A 145 24.23 -25.81 -12.35
CA LEU A 145 23.27 -26.30 -11.36
C LEU A 145 22.15 -27.06 -12.08
N GLU A 146 21.89 -28.31 -11.67
CA GLU A 146 20.69 -29.04 -12.10
C GLU A 146 19.57 -28.62 -11.13
N GLY A 147 18.51 -28.00 -11.67
CA GLY A 147 17.47 -27.37 -10.87
C GLY A 147 16.87 -28.33 -9.85
N VAL A 148 16.84 -27.89 -8.58
CA VAL A 148 16.01 -28.50 -7.55
C VAL A 148 14.57 -28.31 -8.01
N SER A 149 13.97 -29.34 -8.61
CA SER A 149 12.53 -29.41 -8.78
C SER A 149 11.93 -29.25 -7.38
N SER A 150 11.30 -28.10 -7.15
CA SER A 150 10.62 -27.79 -5.91
C SER A 150 9.61 -28.92 -5.65
N ARG A 151 9.96 -29.84 -4.75
CA ARG A 151 9.09 -30.91 -4.30
C ARG A 151 8.02 -30.26 -3.43
N ARG A 152 7.00 -29.66 -4.06
CA ARG A 152 5.72 -29.38 -3.40
C ARG A 152 5.11 -30.73 -3.04
N SER A 153 5.06 -31.01 -1.74
CA SER A 153 4.21 -32.03 -1.14
C SER A 153 3.28 -31.36 -0.15
#